data_AF-A0A1H0W1G7-F1
#
_entry.id   AF-A0A1H0W1G7-F1
#
_cell.length_a   1.000
_cell.length_b   1.000
_cell.length_c   1.000
_cell.angle_alpha   90.00
_cell.angle_beta   90.00
_cell.angle_gamma   90.00
#
_symmetry.space_group_name_H-M   'P 1'
#
loop_
_entity.id
_entity.type
_entity.pdbx_description
1 polymer ?
#
loop_
_entity_poly.entity_id
_entity_poly.type
_entity_poly.pdbx_seq_one_letter_code
_entity_poly.pdbx_strand_id
1 'polypeptide(L)'
;MSGPRDAEELARSVLRAVRGQVAREEAVGVLRSWQRCDVGEARRSLADGDGGAGRAGQDGEAARVVAIIEGDARGRADPDWD
;
A
#
# COMPACT_ATOMS: atom_id res chain seq x y z
N MET A 1 -34.94 -6.50 -4.79
CA MET A 1 -34.60 -5.11 -5.19
C MET A 1 -33.68 -4.56 -4.13
N SER A 2 -32.39 -4.41 -4.45
CA SER A 2 -31.43 -3.78 -3.53
C SER A 2 -31.71 -2.29 -3.40
N GLY A 3 -31.74 -1.80 -2.16
CA GLY A 3 -32.06 -0.41 -1.85
C GLY A 3 -30.87 0.53 -2.04
N PRO A 4 -31.07 1.85 -1.94
CA PRO A 4 -29.99 2.84 -2.06
C PRO A 4 -28.85 2.65 -1.04
N ARG A 5 -29.13 2.06 0.13
CA ARG A 5 -28.12 1.73 1.14
C ARG A 5 -27.19 0.59 0.70
N ASP A 6 -27.72 -0.41 0.00
CA ASP A 6 -26.94 -1.54 -0.52
C ASP A 6 -25.94 -1.07 -1.59
N ALA A 7 -26.36 -0.10 -2.41
CA ALA A 7 -25.50 0.52 -3.42
C ALA A 7 -24.36 1.35 -2.78
N GLU A 8 -24.65 2.07 -1.71
CA GLU A 8 -23.65 2.86 -0.98
C GLU A 8 -22.62 1.96 -0.26
N GLU A 9 -23.07 0.87 0.36
CA GLU A 9 -22.19 -0.13 0.99
C GLU A 9 -21.30 -0.81 -0.05
N LEU A 10 -21.84 -1.16 -1.21
CA LEU A 10 -21.07 -1.71 -2.31
C LEU A 10 -20.02 -0.71 -2.82
N ALA A 11 -20.41 0.55 -3.02
CA ALA A 11 -19.49 1.60 -3.46
C ALA A 11 -18.34 1.79 -2.45
N ARG A 12 -18.65 1.79 -1.14
CA ARG A 12 -17.65 1.88 -0.07
C ARG A 12 -16.71 0.67 -0.07
N SER A 13 -17.25 -0.52 -0.29
CA SER A 13 -16.47 -1.76 -0.39
C SER A 13 -15.51 -1.74 -1.59
N VAL A 14 -16.00 -1.33 -2.76
CA VAL A 14 -15.18 -1.19 -3.98
C VAL A 14 -14.08 -0.15 -3.79
N LEU A 15 -14.40 1.02 -3.25
CA LEU A 15 -13.38 2.06 -2.98
C LEU A 15 -12.31 1.55 -2.00
N ARG A 16 -12.69 0.77 -0.99
CA ARG A 16 -11.73 0.15 -0.06
C ARG A 16 -10.82 -0.83 -0.78
N ALA A 17 -11.37 -1.69 -1.64
CA ALA A 17 -10.61 -2.65 -2.42
C ALA A 17 -9.64 -1.95 -3.40
N VAL A 18 -10.08 -0.89 -4.08
CA VAL A 18 -9.25 -0.11 -4.99
C VAL A 18 -8.09 0.55 -4.25
N ARG A 19 -8.34 1.17 -3.08
CA ARG A 19 -7.28 1.76 -2.26
C ARG A 19 -6.24 0.73 -1.83
N GLY A 20 -6.68 -0.45 -1.39
CA GLY A 20 -5.78 -1.55 -1.05
C GLY A 20 -4.95 -2.03 -2.24
N GLN A 21 -5.54 -2.06 -3.44
CA GLN A 21 -4.81 -2.43 -4.65
C GLN A 21 -3.76 -1.39 -5.06
N VAL A 22 -4.09 -0.09 -4.97
CA VAL A 22 -3.15 0.99 -5.24
C VAL A 22 -1.94 0.92 -4.29
N ALA A 23 -2.19 0.78 -2.99
CA ALA A 23 -1.13 0.68 -2.00
C ALA A 23 -0.17 -0.51 -2.25
N ARG A 24 -0.70 -1.65 -2.73
CA ARG A 24 0.12 -2.82 -3.08
C ARG A 24 1.00 -2.56 -4.29
N GLU A 25 0.46 -1.95 -5.35
CA GLU A 25 1.25 -1.64 -6.54
C GLU A 25 2.32 -0.59 -6.26
N GLU A 26 2.04 0.40 -5.39
CA GLU A 26 3.04 1.36 -4.90
C GLU A 26 4.15 0.66 -4.12
N ALA A 27 3.81 -0.23 -3.18
CA ALA A 27 4.79 -1.01 -2.41
C ALA A 27 5.67 -1.88 -3.32
N VAL A 28 5.09 -2.51 -4.35
CA VAL A 28 5.85 -3.23 -5.39
C VAL A 28 6.83 -2.29 -6.10
N GLY A 29 6.38 -1.09 -6.49
CA GLY A 29 7.25 -0.09 -7.11
C GLY A 29 8.44 0.30 -6.24
N VAL A 30 8.21 0.57 -4.96
CA VAL A 30 9.25 0.90 -3.97
C VAL A 30 10.26 -0.25 -3.84
N LEU A 31 9.77 -1.48 -3.63
CA LEU A 31 10.65 -2.65 -3.47
C LEU A 31 11.51 -2.92 -4.70
N ARG A 32 10.93 -2.81 -5.90
CA ARG A 32 11.69 -2.93 -7.15
C ARG A 32 12.80 -1.89 -7.23
N SER A 33 12.51 -0.65 -6.86
CA SER A 33 13.50 0.42 -6.90
C SER A 33 14.62 0.21 -5.87
N TRP A 34 14.28 -0.22 -4.66
CA TRP A 34 15.23 -0.36 -3.56
C TRP A 34 16.09 -1.62 -3.68
N GLN A 35 15.47 -2.75 -3.98
CA GLN A 35 16.14 -4.06 -4.03
C GLN A 35 16.68 -4.39 -5.43
N ARG A 36 16.37 -3.57 -6.44
CA ARG A 36 16.67 -3.84 -7.85
C ARG A 36 16.16 -5.22 -8.31
N CYS A 37 14.96 -5.58 -7.85
CA CYS A 37 14.30 -6.85 -8.14
C CYS A 37 13.19 -6.70 -9.18
N ASP A 38 12.70 -7.82 -9.70
CA ASP A 38 11.56 -7.82 -10.61
C ASP A 38 10.20 -7.72 -9.88
N VAL A 39 9.11 -7.54 -10.64
CA VAL A 39 7.75 -7.42 -10.09
C VAL A 39 7.32 -8.67 -9.34
N GLY A 40 7.71 -9.86 -9.82
CA GLY A 40 7.38 -11.13 -9.19
C GLY A 40 8.11 -11.33 -7.88
N GLU A 41 9.40 -10.98 -7.83
CA GLU A 41 10.23 -11.00 -6.63
C GLU A 41 9.72 -10.03 -5.57
N ALA A 42 9.41 -8.78 -5.95
CA ALA A 42 8.81 -7.80 -5.06
C ALA A 42 7.47 -8.27 -4.48
N ARG A 43 6.60 -8.87 -5.32
CA ARG A 43 5.31 -9.44 -4.87
C ARG A 43 5.48 -10.63 -3.93
N ARG A 44 6.45 -11.50 -4.19
CA ARG A 44 6.80 -12.60 -3.28
C ARG A 44 7.33 -12.06 -1.97
N SER A 45 8.23 -11.09 -1.99
CA SER A 45 8.74 -10.44 -0.77
C SER A 45 7.63 -9.80 0.07
N LEU A 46 6.61 -9.18 -0.55
CA LEU A 46 5.41 -8.69 0.16
C LEU A 46 4.50 -9.80 0.69
N ALA A 47 4.50 -10.98 0.08
CA ALA A 47 3.74 -12.14 0.54
C ALA A 47 4.47 -12.93 1.63
N ASP A 48 5.81 -12.91 1.60
CA ASP A 48 6.71 -13.74 2.40
C ASP A 48 7.33 -12.97 3.60
N GLY A 49 7.21 -11.65 3.65
CA GLY A 49 7.73 -10.80 4.73
C GLY A 49 7.02 -11.04 6.07
N ASP A 50 7.81 -11.45 7.07
CA ASP A 50 7.54 -11.69 8.50
C ASP A 50 6.10 -11.45 9.01
N GLY A 51 5.39 -12.56 9.18
CA GLY A 51 4.11 -12.63 9.88
C GLY A 51 3.04 -13.28 9.02
N GLY A 52 3.02 -14.61 8.98
CA GLY A 52 2.04 -15.38 8.21
C GLY A 52 0.60 -14.88 8.41
N ALA A 53 0.10 -14.10 7.45
CA ALA A 53 -1.26 -13.55 7.52
C ALA A 53 -1.79 -13.05 6.18
N GLY A 54 -1.56 -13.76 5.06
CA GLY A 54 -2.27 -13.52 3.79
C GLY A 54 -2.47 -12.05 3.40
N ARG A 55 -3.62 -11.71 2.80
CA ARG A 55 -3.95 -10.32 2.38
C ARG A 55 -3.88 -9.28 3.51
N ALA A 56 -3.99 -9.68 4.78
CA ALA A 56 -3.97 -8.77 5.93
C ALA A 56 -2.54 -8.34 6.31
N GLY A 57 -1.54 -9.22 6.11
CA GLY A 57 -0.13 -8.87 6.28
C GLY A 57 0.35 -7.84 5.27
N GLN A 58 -0.14 -7.92 4.04
CA GLN A 58 0.20 -7.00 2.94
C GLN A 58 -0.26 -5.57 3.21
N ASP A 59 -1.47 -5.39 3.74
CA ASP A 59 -2.00 -4.06 4.04
C ASP A 59 -1.27 -3.44 5.26
N GLY A 60 -0.87 -4.27 6.23
CA GLY A 60 -0.06 -3.84 7.38
C GLY A 60 1.36 -3.42 7.01
N GLU A 61 2.01 -4.16 6.11
CA GLU A 61 3.34 -3.80 5.62
C GLU A 61 3.32 -2.56 4.73
N ALA A 62 2.33 -2.43 3.86
CA ALA A 62 2.13 -1.21 3.07
C ALA A 62 1.94 0.02 3.98
N ALA A 63 1.16 -0.11 5.06
CA ALA A 63 0.99 0.97 6.04
C ALA A 63 2.30 1.33 6.77
N ARG A 64 3.13 0.33 7.09
CA ARG A 64 4.46 0.57 7.69
C ARG A 64 5.39 1.29 6.72
N VAL A 65 5.45 0.87 5.46
CA VAL A 65 6.26 1.51 4.43
C VAL A 65 5.84 2.97 4.22
N VAL A 66 4.53 3.25 4.14
CA VAL A 66 4.01 4.62 4.05
C VAL A 66 4.42 5.45 5.27
N ALA A 67 4.28 4.91 6.49
CA ALA A 67 4.67 5.63 7.70
C ALA A 67 6.17 5.96 7.76
N ILE A 68 7.03 5.05 7.26
CA ILE A 68 8.47 5.30 7.14
C ILE A 68 8.73 6.41 6.13
N ILE A 69 8.11 6.35 4.95
CA ILE A 69 8.26 7.39 3.90
C ILE A 69 7.76 8.74 4.40
N GLU A 70 6.60 8.82 5.04
CA GLU A 70 6.06 10.06 5.60
C GLU A 70 6.95 10.62 6.73
N GLY A 71 7.49 9.75 7.59
CA GLY A 71 8.45 10.15 8.61
C GLY A 71 9.73 10.73 8.02
N ASP A 72 10.25 10.10 6.97
CA ASP A 72 11.46 10.50 6.28
C ASP A 72 11.24 11.75 5.39
N ALA A 73 10.02 11.95 4.89
CA ALA A 73 9.59 13.16 4.20
C ALA A 73 9.41 14.34 5.17
N ARG A 74 8.94 14.12 6.41
CA ARG A 74 8.91 15.15 7.46
C ARG A 74 10.29 15.59 7.92
N GLY A 75 11.31 14.73 7.78
CA GLY A 75 12.72 15.09 7.97
C GLY A 75 13.35 15.81 6.76
N ARG A 76 12.67 15.77 5.60
CA ARG A 76 13.04 16.46 4.35
C ARG A 76 12.01 17.53 4.02
N ALA A 77 11.68 18.38 5.00
CA ALA A 77 11.13 19.69 4.67
C ALA A 77 12.15 20.33 3.72
N ASP A 78 11.76 20.45 2.45
CA ASP A 78 12.53 21.14 1.42
C ASP A 78 12.86 22.52 1.99
N PRO A 79 14.13 22.94 2.10
CA PRO A 79 14.41 24.31 2.49
C PRO A 79 13.67 25.22 1.52
N ASP A 80 12.83 26.09 2.07
CA ASP A 80 12.23 27.18 1.32
C ASP A 80 13.39 27.98 0.71
N TRP A 81 13.68 27.75 -0.56
CA TRP A 81 14.57 28.61 -1.33
C TRP A 81 13.77 29.87 -1.66
N ASP A 82 13.93 30.89 -0.80
CA ASP A 82 13.61 32.29 -1.08
C ASP A 82 14.34 32.80 -2.34
#